data_AF-A0A2D9TAK2-F1
#
_entry.id   AF-A0A2D9TAK2-F1
#
_cell.length_a   1.000
_cell.length_b   1.000
_cell.length_c   1.000
_cell.angle_alpha   90.00
_cell.angle_beta   90.00
_cell.angle_gamma   90.00
#
_symmetry.space_group_name_H-M   'P 1'
#
loop_
_entity.id
_entity.type
_entity.pdbx_description
1 polymer ?
#
loop_
_entity_poly.entity_id
_entity_poly.type
_entity_poly.pdbx_seq_one_letter_code
_entity_poly.pdbx_strand_id
1 'polypeptide(L)'
;MLGALALLMGCFVSRGDNPAYTGCESADDCETGACVAGFCVADPDGGVADAALDDAGTDMGDISCGEAFPTGCGEDTECCGEGDARDCVMLDTNPLHCGGCGIECGEGEACCMGMCRDADAAECMCPAGCGPDETCCNGTCTDTRTDRNACGDSCMACEEGAICCDGSCVPVNAENCGSCGVVCEGDGVTCCGDRGCQVLGTPTACSGCGNVCANGATCVGGACCGGEDSAFRDCDGECVDTDNDVKNCGACGNDCATLLGLPLVACNSGNCGRG
;
A
#
# COMPACT_ATOMS: atom_id res chain seq x y z
N MET A 1 -60.22 -52.38 37.88
CA MET A 1 -59.75 -53.33 36.84
C MET A 1 -58.92 -52.52 35.84
N LEU A 2 -57.65 -52.90 35.73
CA LEU A 2 -56.66 -52.55 34.72
C LEU A 2 -56.25 -51.07 34.56
N GLY A 3 -55.21 -50.70 35.31
CA GLY A 3 -54.25 -49.68 34.90
C GLY A 3 -53.29 -50.24 33.85
N ALA A 4 -52.93 -49.38 32.90
CA ALA A 4 -52.09 -49.70 31.76
C ALA A 4 -50.66 -50.06 32.20
N LEU A 5 -50.22 -51.21 31.69
CA LEU A 5 -48.90 -51.80 31.81
C LEU A 5 -48.06 -51.27 30.63
N ALA A 6 -46.94 -50.59 30.90
CA ALA A 6 -45.86 -50.47 29.94
C ALA A 6 -44.53 -50.55 30.69
N LEU A 7 -43.75 -51.55 30.26
CA LEU A 7 -42.47 -52.02 30.75
C LEU A 7 -41.47 -50.89 31.06
N LEU A 8 -40.84 -50.96 32.24
CA LEU A 8 -39.41 -50.68 32.43
C LEU A 8 -38.88 -51.65 33.51
N MET A 9 -38.48 -52.84 33.06
CA MET A 9 -37.56 -53.69 33.82
C MET A 9 -36.21 -52.96 33.85
N GLY A 10 -35.70 -52.61 35.03
CA GLY A 10 -34.30 -52.17 35.13
C GLY A 10 -33.86 -51.42 36.39
N CYS A 11 -34.65 -50.53 36.98
CA CYS A 11 -34.13 -49.68 38.07
C CYS A 11 -34.22 -50.37 39.44
N PHE A 12 -33.13 -51.01 39.89
CA PHE A 12 -32.93 -51.36 41.29
C PHE A 12 -32.48 -50.09 42.05
N VAL A 13 -33.34 -49.58 42.94
CA VAL A 13 -32.91 -48.62 43.97
C VAL A 13 -32.13 -49.41 45.03
N SER A 14 -30.81 -49.50 44.87
CA SER A 14 -29.95 -50.08 45.91
C SER A 14 -29.68 -49.02 46.97
N ARG A 15 -29.91 -49.36 48.24
CA ARG A 15 -29.54 -48.52 49.39
C ARG A 15 -28.03 -48.58 49.59
N GLY A 16 -27.34 -47.53 49.16
CA GLY A 16 -25.97 -47.13 49.54
C GLY A 16 -25.72 -45.72 49.00
N ASP A 17 -26.12 -44.69 49.75
CA ASP A 17 -25.26 -43.65 50.39
C ASP A 17 -24.85 -42.55 49.39
N ASN A 18 -25.69 -41.55 49.08
CA ASN A 18 -26.01 -40.43 49.98
C ASN A 18 -27.46 -39.91 49.81
N PRO A 19 -28.34 -39.99 50.82
CA PRO A 19 -29.76 -39.61 50.72
C PRO A 19 -30.04 -38.10 50.94
N ALA A 20 -29.10 -37.20 50.64
CA ALA A 20 -29.23 -35.78 51.00
C ALA A 20 -29.92 -34.88 49.96
N TYR A 21 -30.10 -35.30 48.70
CA TYR A 21 -30.66 -34.44 47.65
C TYR A 21 -31.84 -35.10 46.94
N THR A 22 -32.97 -35.16 47.64
CA THR A 22 -34.27 -35.20 46.94
C THR A 22 -34.57 -33.79 46.44
N GLY A 23 -34.62 -33.59 45.12
CA GLY A 23 -34.91 -32.29 44.51
C GLY A 23 -33.90 -31.80 43.45
N CYS A 24 -33.14 -32.69 42.80
CA CYS A 24 -32.32 -32.27 41.66
C CYS A 24 -33.20 -31.68 40.53
N GLU A 25 -32.75 -30.59 39.91
CA GLU A 25 -33.39 -30.01 38.72
C GLU A 25 -32.58 -30.31 37.45
N SER A 26 -31.29 -30.66 37.62
CA SER A 26 -30.33 -30.96 36.57
C SER A 26 -29.34 -32.06 36.99
N ALA A 27 -28.54 -32.55 36.05
CA ALA A 27 -27.53 -33.58 36.31
C ALA A 27 -26.37 -33.07 37.20
N ASP A 28 -26.08 -31.78 37.16
CA ASP A 28 -25.02 -31.14 37.95
C ASP A 28 -25.31 -31.14 39.47
N ASP A 29 -26.59 -31.33 39.84
CA ASP A 29 -27.03 -31.46 41.23
C ASP A 29 -26.71 -32.85 41.83
N CYS A 30 -26.22 -33.80 41.03
CA CYS A 30 -25.93 -35.17 41.42
C CYS A 30 -24.42 -35.44 41.43
N GLU A 31 -23.87 -35.90 42.57
CA GLU A 31 -22.44 -36.24 42.69
C GLU A 31 -22.02 -37.37 41.71
N THR A 32 -22.94 -38.26 41.36
CA THR A 32 -22.79 -39.28 40.30
C THR A 32 -24.16 -39.60 39.67
N GLY A 33 -24.18 -39.98 38.38
CA GLY A 33 -25.40 -40.39 37.67
C GLY A 33 -26.24 -39.24 37.12
N ALA A 34 -27.52 -39.51 36.80
CA ALA A 34 -28.42 -38.56 36.16
C ALA A 34 -29.59 -38.16 37.08
N CYS A 35 -30.09 -36.93 36.93
CA CYS A 35 -31.31 -36.48 37.60
C CYS A 35 -32.56 -36.93 36.84
N VAL A 36 -33.34 -37.83 37.44
CA VAL A 36 -34.60 -38.30 36.87
C VAL A 36 -35.73 -38.04 37.87
N ALA A 37 -36.65 -37.15 37.49
CA ALA A 37 -37.82 -36.79 38.27
C ALA A 37 -37.51 -36.32 39.72
N GLY A 38 -36.41 -35.60 39.92
CA GLY A 38 -36.01 -35.05 41.22
C GLY A 38 -35.18 -35.99 42.08
N PHE A 39 -34.73 -37.13 41.52
CA PHE A 39 -33.88 -38.10 42.20
C PHE A 39 -32.65 -38.44 41.36
N CYS A 40 -31.48 -38.45 41.98
CA CYS A 40 -30.25 -38.93 41.35
C CYS A 40 -30.30 -40.46 41.24
N VAL A 41 -30.12 -40.97 40.02
CA VAL A 41 -30.08 -42.40 39.71
C VAL A 41 -28.73 -42.77 39.09
N ALA A 42 -28.13 -43.85 39.59
CA ALA A 42 -26.88 -44.39 39.06
C ALA A 42 -27.10 -45.03 37.67
N ASP A 43 -26.14 -44.85 36.78
CA ASP A 43 -26.16 -45.40 35.42
C ASP A 43 -25.93 -46.93 35.45
N PRO A 44 -26.75 -47.75 34.74
CA PRO A 44 -26.59 -49.21 34.73
C PRO A 44 -25.29 -49.72 34.09
N ASP A 45 -24.52 -48.89 33.36
CA ASP A 45 -23.29 -49.32 32.66
C ASP A 45 -22.00 -49.20 33.51
N GLY A 46 -22.09 -48.82 34.78
CA GLY A 46 -21.00 -49.06 35.76
C GLY A 46 -19.68 -48.32 35.48
N GLY A 47 -19.71 -47.17 34.83
CA GLY A 47 -18.56 -46.29 34.69
C GLY A 47 -18.34 -45.48 35.97
N VAL A 48 -17.22 -45.71 36.65
CA VAL A 48 -16.70 -44.79 37.66
C VAL A 48 -16.50 -43.41 37.02
N ALA A 49 -17.05 -42.37 37.65
CA ALA A 49 -16.58 -41.01 37.41
C ALA A 49 -15.15 -40.92 37.95
N ASP A 50 -14.16 -41.19 37.10
CA ASP A 50 -12.86 -40.56 37.31
C ASP A 50 -13.03 -39.09 36.97
N ALA A 51 -12.82 -38.26 37.99
CA ALA A 51 -12.56 -36.85 37.80
C ALA A 51 -11.27 -36.73 36.97
N ALA A 52 -11.38 -36.02 35.85
CA ALA A 52 -10.33 -35.69 34.88
C ALA A 52 -9.93 -36.83 33.92
N LEU A 53 -10.40 -36.68 32.67
CA LEU A 53 -9.72 -36.88 31.38
C LEU A 53 -10.72 -37.49 30.36
N ASP A 54 -10.79 -36.82 29.19
CA ASP A 54 -11.47 -37.20 27.94
C ASP A 54 -12.97 -36.86 27.79
N ASP A 55 -13.25 -35.58 27.53
CA ASP A 55 -14.35 -35.19 26.64
C ASP A 55 -13.86 -35.25 25.19
N ALA A 56 -14.42 -36.19 24.42
CA ALA A 56 -14.34 -36.19 22.97
C ALA A 56 -15.76 -36.21 22.40
N GLY A 57 -16.34 -35.01 22.32
CA GLY A 57 -17.30 -34.65 21.27
C GLY A 57 -18.75 -34.56 21.75
N THR A 58 -19.24 -33.34 22.01
CA THR A 58 -19.77 -32.44 20.98
C THR A 58 -20.34 -31.17 21.63
N ASP A 59 -19.49 -30.18 21.91
CA ASP A 59 -19.86 -28.75 21.91
C ASP A 59 -18.56 -27.90 21.85
N MET A 60 -18.63 -26.70 21.27
CA MET A 60 -17.49 -25.87 20.88
C MET A 60 -16.63 -25.40 22.08
N GLY A 61 -15.59 -26.15 22.47
CA GLY A 61 -14.88 -25.85 23.72
C GLY A 61 -13.44 -26.35 23.93
N ASP A 62 -12.72 -26.85 22.93
CA ASP A 62 -11.28 -27.19 23.08
C ASP A 62 -10.45 -26.57 21.95
N ILE A 63 -10.22 -25.26 22.04
CA ILE A 63 -9.26 -24.56 21.20
C ILE A 63 -7.97 -24.52 22.02
N SER A 64 -7.21 -25.61 22.12
CA SER A 64 -5.84 -25.53 22.67
C SER A 64 -4.85 -26.03 21.62
N CYS A 65 -3.94 -25.15 21.21
CA CYS A 65 -2.83 -25.49 20.33
C CYS A 65 -1.57 -25.70 21.17
N GLY A 66 -1.56 -26.79 21.94
CA GLY A 66 -0.48 -27.09 22.88
C GLY A 66 -0.49 -26.18 24.12
N GLU A 67 0.50 -26.37 25.00
CA GLU A 67 0.59 -25.62 26.28
C GLU A 67 0.85 -24.12 26.09
N ALA A 68 1.41 -23.73 24.94
CA ALA A 68 1.68 -22.33 24.63
C ALA A 68 0.43 -21.54 24.21
N PHE A 69 -0.58 -22.21 23.66
CA PHE A 69 -1.82 -21.59 23.17
C PHE A 69 -3.05 -22.31 23.73
N PRO A 70 -3.34 -22.18 25.04
CA PRO A 70 -4.42 -22.92 25.71
C PRO A 70 -5.83 -22.47 25.32
N THR A 71 -5.94 -21.29 24.70
CA THR A 71 -7.18 -20.75 24.09
C THR A 71 -7.15 -20.80 22.58
N GLY A 72 -6.10 -21.41 22.00
CA GLY A 72 -6.02 -21.73 20.59
C GLY A 72 -5.33 -20.67 19.77
N CYS A 73 -5.41 -20.85 18.46
CA CYS A 73 -4.79 -19.96 17.50
C CYS A 73 -5.61 -18.69 17.29
N GLY A 74 -4.92 -17.59 17.05
CA GLY A 74 -5.54 -16.31 16.73
C GLY A 74 -6.13 -16.31 15.32
N GLU A 75 -6.75 -15.19 14.94
CA GLU A 75 -7.21 -14.98 13.56
C GLU A 75 -6.07 -15.24 12.56
N ASP A 76 -6.42 -15.86 11.43
CA ASP A 76 -5.54 -16.21 10.30
C ASP A 76 -4.41 -17.24 10.60
N THR A 77 -4.49 -17.94 11.74
CA THR A 77 -3.55 -19.02 12.10
C THR A 77 -4.25 -20.34 12.37
N GLU A 78 -3.62 -21.44 11.96
CA GLU A 78 -4.11 -22.80 12.15
C GLU A 78 -3.19 -23.58 13.11
N CYS A 79 -3.76 -24.48 13.91
CA CYS A 79 -2.96 -25.32 14.79
C CYS A 79 -2.37 -26.51 14.04
N CYS A 80 -1.06 -26.53 13.86
CA CYS A 80 -0.36 -27.61 13.14
C CYS A 80 0.63 -28.34 14.05
N GLY A 81 0.83 -29.64 13.79
CA GLY A 81 1.71 -30.52 14.57
C GLY A 81 0.95 -31.52 15.44
N GLU A 82 1.69 -32.35 16.19
CA GLU A 82 1.15 -33.42 17.02
C GLU A 82 1.74 -33.37 18.43
N GLY A 83 0.94 -33.77 19.43
CA GLY A 83 1.35 -33.76 20.84
C GLY A 83 1.77 -32.38 21.34
N ASP A 84 2.86 -32.34 22.11
CA ASP A 84 3.40 -31.11 22.72
C ASP A 84 4.10 -30.18 21.71
N ALA A 85 4.28 -30.61 20.45
CA ALA A 85 4.92 -29.84 19.39
C ALA A 85 3.92 -29.09 18.49
N ARG A 86 2.65 -29.00 18.91
CA ARG A 86 1.63 -28.19 18.22
C ARG A 86 1.97 -26.70 18.33
N ASP A 87 1.85 -26.00 17.20
CA ASP A 87 2.08 -24.55 17.12
C ASP A 87 1.09 -23.90 16.16
N CYS A 88 0.84 -22.61 16.37
CA CYS A 88 -0.03 -21.81 15.52
C CYS A 88 0.76 -21.27 14.33
N VAL A 89 0.37 -21.69 13.13
CA VAL A 89 1.06 -21.33 11.89
C VAL A 89 0.12 -20.59 10.94
N MET A 90 0.64 -19.58 10.25
CA MET A 90 -0.09 -18.89 9.19
C MET A 90 -0.10 -19.75 7.93
N LEU A 91 -1.27 -20.26 7.53
CA LEU A 91 -1.38 -21.11 6.35
C LEU A 91 -1.20 -20.35 5.04
N ASP A 92 -1.31 -19.03 5.07
CA ASP A 92 -1.28 -18.19 3.87
C ASP A 92 0.13 -17.70 3.48
N THR A 93 1.08 -17.79 4.40
CA THR A 93 2.43 -17.23 4.29
C THR A 93 3.54 -18.19 4.75
N ASN A 94 3.22 -19.26 5.48
CA ASN A 94 4.23 -20.23 5.93
C ASN A 94 4.58 -21.25 4.83
N PRO A 95 5.83 -21.30 4.34
CA PRO A 95 6.25 -22.22 3.28
C PRO A 95 6.24 -23.71 3.68
N LEU A 96 6.12 -24.04 4.97
CA LEU A 96 6.02 -25.42 5.46
C LEU A 96 4.58 -25.86 5.74
N HIS A 97 3.61 -24.93 5.68
CA HIS A 97 2.22 -25.17 6.01
C HIS A 97 1.28 -24.46 5.03
N CYS A 98 1.61 -24.44 3.75
CA CYS A 98 0.96 -23.58 2.78
C CYS A 98 -0.41 -24.11 2.35
N GLY A 99 -1.49 -23.41 2.74
CA GLY A 99 -2.87 -23.84 2.51
C GLY A 99 -3.33 -24.99 3.41
N GLY A 100 -2.45 -25.49 4.29
CA GLY A 100 -2.75 -26.59 5.20
C GLY A 100 -1.50 -27.11 5.92
N CYS A 101 -1.71 -27.80 7.04
CA CYS A 101 -0.61 -28.32 7.86
C CYS A 101 0.28 -29.31 7.09
N GLY A 102 1.60 -29.09 7.11
CA GLY A 102 2.58 -29.97 6.48
C GLY A 102 2.58 -29.93 4.96
N ILE A 103 1.88 -28.96 4.35
CA ILE A 103 1.99 -28.69 2.92
C ILE A 103 3.21 -27.81 2.71
N GLU A 104 4.34 -28.46 2.44
CA GLU A 104 5.61 -27.79 2.17
C GLU A 104 5.69 -27.37 0.70
N CYS A 105 6.08 -26.12 0.47
CA CYS A 105 6.40 -25.62 -0.86
C CYS A 105 7.75 -26.15 -1.34
N GLY A 106 7.86 -26.39 -2.64
CA GLY A 106 9.05 -26.90 -3.28
C GLY A 106 10.21 -25.91 -3.30
N GLU A 107 11.37 -26.38 -3.76
CA GLU A 107 12.55 -25.53 -3.92
C GLU A 107 12.27 -24.39 -4.91
N GLY A 108 12.44 -23.14 -4.46
CA GLY A 108 12.15 -21.92 -5.24
C GLY A 108 10.71 -21.41 -5.12
N GLU A 109 9.84 -22.10 -4.38
CA GLU A 109 8.47 -21.67 -4.14
C GLU A 109 8.33 -20.93 -2.80
N ALA A 110 7.40 -19.98 -2.74
CA ALA A 110 6.92 -19.34 -1.53
C ALA A 110 5.45 -19.71 -1.29
N CYS A 111 4.99 -19.57 -0.04
CA CYS A 111 3.58 -19.68 0.26
C CYS A 111 2.89 -18.33 0.03
N CYS A 112 1.95 -18.31 -0.91
CA CYS A 112 1.34 -17.08 -1.40
C CYS A 112 -0.18 -17.22 -1.34
N MET A 113 -0.79 -16.57 -0.36
CA MET A 113 -2.23 -16.64 -0.08
C MET A 113 -2.71 -18.10 0.06
N GLY A 114 -1.88 -18.94 0.68
CA GLY A 114 -2.19 -20.34 0.95
C GLY A 114 -1.98 -21.28 -0.23
N MET A 115 -1.25 -20.85 -1.26
CA MET A 115 -0.82 -21.70 -2.37
C MET A 115 0.69 -21.61 -2.57
N CYS A 116 1.34 -22.76 -2.74
CA CYS A 116 2.73 -22.79 -3.18
C CYS A 116 2.81 -22.28 -4.62
N ARG A 117 3.67 -21.29 -4.82
CA ARG A 117 3.89 -20.59 -6.09
C ARG A 117 5.37 -20.25 -6.18
N ASP A 118 5.89 -20.09 -7.39
CA ASP A 118 7.23 -19.54 -7.57
C ASP A 118 7.39 -18.27 -6.74
N ALA A 119 8.47 -18.14 -5.95
CA ALA A 119 8.66 -17.00 -5.07
C ALA A 119 8.69 -15.65 -5.82
N ASP A 120 9.02 -15.69 -7.11
CA ASP A 120 9.04 -14.56 -8.02
C ASP A 120 7.70 -14.33 -8.76
N ALA A 121 6.66 -15.11 -8.46
CA ALA A 121 5.33 -14.89 -9.04
C ALA A 121 4.77 -13.54 -8.57
N ALA A 122 4.12 -12.82 -9.49
CA ALA A 122 3.53 -11.51 -9.23
C ALA A 122 2.57 -11.53 -8.01
N GLU A 123 1.83 -12.63 -7.84
CA GLU A 123 0.91 -12.86 -6.73
C GLU A 123 1.62 -13.02 -5.37
N CYS A 124 2.86 -13.50 -5.35
CA CYS A 124 3.68 -13.63 -4.14
C CYS A 124 4.29 -12.31 -3.70
N MET A 125 4.65 -11.47 -4.67
CA MET A 125 5.27 -10.18 -4.38
C MET A 125 4.24 -9.14 -3.90
N CYS A 126 2.96 -9.28 -4.27
CA CYS A 126 1.88 -8.40 -3.84
C CYS A 126 0.77 -9.20 -3.10
N PRO A 127 0.98 -9.57 -1.82
CA PRO A 127 0.13 -10.51 -1.09
C PRO A 127 -1.28 -10.00 -0.73
N ALA A 128 -1.54 -8.69 -0.81
CA ALA A 128 -2.90 -8.14 -0.72
C ALA A 128 -3.66 -8.18 -2.06
N GLY A 129 -2.99 -8.65 -3.13
CA GLY A 129 -3.41 -8.41 -4.50
C GLY A 129 -3.22 -6.94 -4.90
N CYS A 130 -3.35 -6.66 -6.19
CA CYS A 130 -3.38 -5.30 -6.72
C CYS A 130 -4.81 -4.87 -7.04
N GLY A 131 -5.04 -3.57 -7.16
CA GLY A 131 -6.33 -3.04 -7.59
C GLY A 131 -6.74 -3.55 -8.98
N PRO A 132 -8.01 -3.37 -9.39
CA PRO A 132 -8.54 -3.89 -10.64
C PRO A 132 -7.82 -3.39 -11.91
N ASP A 133 -7.06 -2.30 -11.81
CA ASP A 133 -6.32 -1.68 -12.91
C ASP A 133 -4.80 -1.63 -12.66
N GLU A 134 -4.31 -2.37 -11.65
CA GLU A 134 -2.91 -2.40 -11.27
C GLU A 134 -2.31 -3.80 -11.48
N THR A 135 -1.06 -3.82 -11.91
CA THR A 135 -0.25 -5.04 -12.02
C THR A 135 0.81 -5.02 -10.93
N CYS A 136 1.11 -6.18 -10.36
CA CYS A 136 2.23 -6.30 -9.43
C CYS A 136 3.54 -6.30 -10.19
N CYS A 137 4.30 -5.21 -10.05
CA CYS A 137 5.61 -5.04 -10.63
C CYS A 137 6.66 -5.03 -9.53
N ASN A 138 7.42 -6.13 -9.40
CA ASN A 138 8.46 -6.30 -8.39
C ASN A 138 7.98 -5.99 -6.95
N GLY A 139 6.78 -6.42 -6.59
CA GLY A 139 6.18 -6.21 -5.27
C GLY A 139 5.52 -4.86 -5.05
N THR A 140 5.38 -4.05 -6.10
CA THR A 140 4.61 -2.80 -6.07
C THR A 140 3.46 -2.88 -7.05
N CYS A 141 2.24 -2.60 -6.60
CA CYS A 141 1.10 -2.45 -7.49
C CYS A 141 1.24 -1.14 -8.27
N THR A 142 1.24 -1.23 -9.60
CA THR A 142 1.36 -0.08 -10.48
C THR A 142 0.39 -0.17 -11.65
N ASP A 143 -0.10 0.98 -12.10
CA ASP A 143 -0.86 1.07 -13.34
C ASP A 143 0.10 0.97 -14.53
N THR A 144 0.27 -0.25 -15.03
CA THR A 144 1.15 -0.55 -16.17
C THR A 144 0.68 0.07 -17.48
N ARG A 145 -0.52 0.68 -17.53
CA ARG A 145 -1.04 1.35 -18.71
C ARG A 145 -0.51 2.78 -18.83
N THR A 146 -0.05 3.38 -17.73
CA THR A 146 0.34 4.80 -17.68
C THR A 146 1.66 5.06 -16.96
N ASP A 147 2.14 4.14 -16.12
CA ASP A 147 3.42 4.29 -15.43
C ASP A 147 4.60 4.06 -16.38
N ARG A 148 5.37 5.13 -16.65
CA ARG A 148 6.62 5.09 -17.42
C ARG A 148 7.64 4.12 -16.83
N ASN A 149 7.69 3.96 -15.50
CA ASN A 149 8.72 3.17 -14.84
C ASN A 149 8.38 1.68 -14.80
N ALA A 150 7.14 1.32 -15.12
CA ALA A 150 6.65 -0.05 -15.12
C ALA A 150 5.54 -0.19 -16.18
N CYS A 151 5.91 -0.10 -17.45
CA CYS A 151 4.98 -0.09 -18.57
C CYS A 151 4.74 -1.51 -19.12
N GLY A 152 3.47 -1.84 -19.34
CA GLY A 152 3.00 -3.12 -19.86
C GLY A 152 3.17 -4.30 -18.90
N ASP A 153 2.73 -5.48 -19.34
CA ASP A 153 2.73 -6.71 -18.53
C ASP A 153 4.13 -7.14 -18.05
N SER A 154 5.17 -6.74 -18.79
CA SER A 154 6.57 -7.01 -18.43
C SER A 154 7.13 -6.05 -17.38
N CYS A 155 6.36 -5.07 -16.91
CA CYS A 155 6.80 -4.08 -15.92
C CYS A 155 8.08 -3.35 -16.33
N MET A 156 8.20 -3.00 -17.61
CA MET A 156 9.44 -2.46 -18.16
C MET A 156 9.42 -0.94 -18.11
N ALA A 157 10.51 -0.34 -17.62
CA ALA A 157 10.68 1.11 -17.72
C ALA A 157 10.85 1.53 -19.20
N CYS A 158 10.16 2.58 -19.62
CA CYS A 158 10.38 3.16 -20.93
C CYS A 158 11.74 3.87 -21.02
N GLU A 159 12.34 3.85 -22.21
CA GLU A 159 13.57 4.57 -22.49
C GLU A 159 13.40 6.09 -22.31
N GLU A 160 14.52 6.80 -22.16
CA GLU A 160 14.52 8.26 -22.03
C GLU A 160 13.77 8.91 -23.21
N GLY A 161 12.83 9.80 -22.89
CA GLY A 161 12.00 10.46 -23.90
C GLY A 161 10.80 9.64 -24.40
N ALA A 162 10.47 8.51 -23.80
CA ALA A 162 9.27 7.72 -24.11
C ALA A 162 8.31 7.63 -22.92
N ILE A 163 7.01 7.79 -23.13
CA ILE A 163 5.97 7.65 -22.09
C ILE A 163 5.23 6.31 -22.23
N CYS A 164 4.61 5.84 -21.15
CA CYS A 164 3.74 4.67 -21.22
C CYS A 164 2.34 5.06 -21.69
N CYS A 165 1.91 4.47 -22.79
CA CYS A 165 0.58 4.65 -23.35
C CYS A 165 -0.08 3.31 -23.59
N ASP A 166 -1.11 3.02 -22.79
CA ASP A 166 -1.89 1.80 -22.90
C ASP A 166 -1.02 0.54 -22.84
N GLY A 167 -0.02 0.56 -21.95
CA GLY A 167 0.92 -0.55 -21.75
C GLY A 167 2.06 -0.62 -22.77
N SER A 168 2.15 0.37 -23.67
CA SER A 168 3.22 0.46 -24.65
C SER A 168 4.05 1.72 -24.48
N CYS A 169 5.37 1.58 -24.46
CA CYS A 169 6.27 2.73 -24.51
C CYS A 169 6.19 3.38 -25.90
N VAL A 170 5.77 4.64 -25.93
CA VAL A 170 5.71 5.46 -27.15
C VAL A 170 6.59 6.70 -27.00
N PRO A 171 7.25 7.16 -28.07
CA PRO A 171 8.11 8.34 -28.00
C PRO A 171 7.28 9.60 -27.72
N VAL A 172 7.82 10.46 -26.87
CA VAL A 172 7.29 11.82 -26.68
C VAL A 172 7.61 12.63 -27.93
N ASN A 173 6.55 13.07 -28.61
CA ASN A 173 6.63 13.78 -29.88
C ASN A 173 5.40 14.69 -30.04
N ALA A 174 5.16 15.19 -31.26
CA ALA A 174 4.02 16.05 -31.56
C ALA A 174 2.65 15.40 -31.28
N GLU A 175 2.56 14.07 -31.26
CA GLU A 175 1.31 13.31 -31.05
C GLU A 175 1.13 12.85 -29.59
N ASN A 176 2.20 12.88 -28.78
CA ASN A 176 2.26 12.35 -27.42
C ASN A 176 3.00 13.30 -26.48
N CYS A 177 2.61 14.57 -26.48
CA CYS A 177 3.37 15.60 -25.79
C CYS A 177 3.13 15.60 -24.27
N GLY A 178 4.08 15.05 -23.51
CA GLY A 178 4.02 14.94 -22.05
C GLY A 178 2.98 13.93 -21.54
N SER A 179 2.01 13.54 -22.37
CA SER A 179 1.02 12.51 -22.10
C SER A 179 0.47 11.94 -23.41
N CYS A 180 -0.19 10.78 -23.33
CA CYS A 180 -0.69 10.03 -24.49
C CYS A 180 -1.73 10.83 -25.27
N GLY A 181 -1.55 10.92 -26.59
CA GLY A 181 -2.49 11.61 -27.49
C GLY A 181 -2.57 13.12 -27.31
N VAL A 182 -1.68 13.73 -26.53
CA VAL A 182 -1.64 15.19 -26.36
C VAL A 182 -0.92 15.81 -27.54
N VAL A 183 -1.67 16.54 -28.34
CA VAL A 183 -1.16 17.37 -29.45
C VAL A 183 -1.18 18.82 -29.02
N CYS A 184 -0.08 19.54 -29.27
CA CYS A 184 0.00 20.96 -28.95
C CYS A 184 -0.64 21.80 -30.06
N GLU A 185 -1.69 22.54 -29.70
CA GLU A 185 -2.40 23.43 -30.61
C GLU A 185 -2.22 24.89 -30.19
N GLY A 186 -2.14 25.80 -31.17
CA GLY A 186 -2.07 27.24 -30.97
C GLY A 186 -0.74 27.87 -31.40
N ASP A 187 -0.77 29.17 -31.70
CA ASP A 187 0.40 29.93 -32.09
C ASP A 187 1.42 30.03 -30.94
N GLY A 188 2.68 29.75 -31.25
CA GLY A 188 3.77 29.81 -30.26
C GLY A 188 3.75 28.69 -29.23
N VAL A 189 2.85 27.70 -29.35
CA VAL A 189 2.84 26.50 -28.50
C VAL A 189 3.73 25.43 -29.13
N THR A 190 4.61 24.82 -28.32
CA THR A 190 5.43 23.69 -28.77
C THR A 190 5.40 22.56 -27.75
N CYS A 191 5.73 21.35 -28.22
CA CYS A 191 5.93 20.23 -27.33
C CYS A 191 7.28 20.32 -26.62
N CYS A 192 7.26 20.37 -25.28
CA CYS A 192 8.46 20.45 -24.46
C CYS A 192 8.79 19.14 -23.74
N GLY A 193 8.69 18.03 -24.48
CA GLY A 193 8.97 16.70 -23.94
C GLY A 193 8.00 16.36 -22.82
N ASP A 194 8.52 15.87 -21.70
CA ASP A 194 7.73 15.50 -20.51
C ASP A 194 7.05 16.70 -19.83
N ARG A 195 7.45 17.94 -20.17
CA ARG A 195 6.81 19.17 -19.66
C ARG A 195 5.51 19.52 -20.39
N GLY A 196 5.10 18.71 -21.37
CA GLY A 196 3.90 18.89 -22.15
C GLY A 196 3.97 20.12 -23.06
N CYS A 197 2.79 20.61 -23.45
CA CYS A 197 2.65 21.78 -24.30
C CYS A 197 2.97 23.06 -23.52
N GLN A 198 3.90 23.85 -24.06
CA GLN A 198 4.30 25.13 -23.47
C GLN A 198 4.20 26.24 -24.51
N VAL A 199 3.76 27.41 -24.06
CA VAL A 199 3.81 28.64 -24.86
C VAL A 199 5.22 29.21 -24.77
N LEU A 200 5.92 29.30 -25.89
CA LEU A 200 7.26 29.90 -25.97
C LEU A 200 7.22 31.40 -25.71
N GLY A 201 8.33 31.97 -25.22
CA GLY A 201 8.41 33.40 -24.92
C GLY A 201 7.63 33.79 -23.66
N THR A 202 7.28 32.82 -22.83
CA THR A 202 6.63 33.05 -21.52
C THR A 202 7.60 32.71 -20.38
N PRO A 203 7.32 33.13 -19.13
CA PRO A 203 8.18 32.79 -17.99
C PRO A 203 8.41 31.29 -17.77
N THR A 204 7.58 30.40 -18.33
CA THR A 204 7.78 28.94 -18.21
C THR A 204 8.60 28.33 -19.36
N ALA A 205 8.81 29.08 -20.45
CA ALA A 205 9.59 28.65 -21.62
C ALA A 205 10.17 29.86 -22.38
N CYS A 206 11.01 30.65 -21.72
CA CYS A 206 11.32 32.01 -22.17
C CYS A 206 12.17 32.07 -23.45
N SER A 207 13.30 31.37 -23.48
CA SER A 207 14.12 31.19 -24.70
C SER A 207 13.89 29.83 -25.37
N GLY A 208 12.98 29.02 -24.84
CA GLY A 208 12.72 27.66 -25.28
C GLY A 208 12.22 26.77 -24.16
N CYS A 209 11.94 25.52 -24.48
CA CYS A 209 11.58 24.50 -23.49
C CYS A 209 12.63 24.41 -22.38
N GLY A 210 12.18 24.34 -21.14
CA GLY A 210 13.10 24.20 -20.01
C GLY A 210 13.57 25.51 -19.38
N ASN A 211 13.57 26.60 -20.15
CA ASN A 211 14.10 27.90 -19.74
C ASN A 211 13.06 28.69 -18.92
N VAL A 212 12.87 28.25 -17.68
CA VAL A 212 11.94 28.84 -16.71
C VAL A 212 12.60 30.02 -16.02
N CYS A 213 11.90 31.14 -15.95
CA CYS A 213 12.32 32.33 -15.22
C CYS A 213 12.09 32.17 -13.72
N ALA A 214 12.93 32.83 -12.92
CA ALA A 214 12.75 32.89 -11.47
C ALA A 214 11.38 33.51 -11.11
N ASN A 215 10.92 33.26 -9.88
CA ASN A 215 9.65 33.81 -9.41
C ASN A 215 9.61 35.34 -9.55
N GLY A 216 8.53 35.86 -10.11
CA GLY A 216 8.33 37.29 -10.37
C GLY A 216 9.07 37.84 -11.60
N ALA A 217 9.88 37.04 -12.29
CA ALA A 217 10.51 37.45 -13.55
C ALA A 217 9.57 37.24 -14.75
N THR A 218 9.61 38.16 -15.70
CA THR A 218 8.89 38.10 -16.98
C THR A 218 9.82 37.61 -18.09
N CYS A 219 9.27 37.17 -19.22
CA CYS A 219 10.08 36.88 -20.39
C CYS A 219 10.05 38.07 -21.35
N VAL A 220 11.20 38.70 -21.59
CA VAL A 220 11.36 39.89 -22.42
C VAL A 220 12.44 39.59 -23.46
N GLY A 221 12.06 39.58 -24.74
CA GLY A 221 13.00 39.29 -25.84
C GLY A 221 13.65 37.90 -25.77
N GLY A 222 13.04 36.94 -25.07
CA GLY A 222 13.61 35.62 -24.81
C GLY A 222 14.56 35.55 -23.61
N ALA A 223 14.71 36.62 -22.85
CA ALA A 223 15.47 36.66 -21.60
C ALA A 223 14.55 36.85 -20.39
N CYS A 224 14.88 36.18 -19.29
CA CYS A 224 14.18 36.35 -18.02
C CYS A 224 14.54 37.70 -17.41
N CYS A 225 13.52 38.53 -17.20
CA CYS A 225 13.66 39.92 -16.79
C CYS A 225 12.95 40.21 -15.48
N GLY A 226 13.60 40.98 -14.60
CA GLY A 226 13.07 41.19 -13.25
C GLY A 226 13.15 39.94 -12.38
N GLY A 227 12.24 39.84 -11.41
CA GLY A 227 12.33 38.90 -10.29
C GLY A 227 12.98 39.54 -9.06
N GLU A 228 12.75 38.92 -7.90
CA GLU A 228 13.34 39.34 -6.64
C GLU A 228 14.88 39.31 -6.76
N ASP A 229 15.53 40.42 -6.38
CA ASP A 229 16.99 40.59 -6.41
C ASP A 229 17.70 40.54 -7.79
N SER A 230 16.96 40.70 -8.89
CA SER A 230 17.56 40.80 -10.23
C SER A 230 18.16 42.18 -10.52
N ALA A 231 19.29 42.21 -11.22
CA ALA A 231 19.86 43.43 -11.82
C ALA A 231 19.18 43.84 -13.15
N PHE A 232 18.35 42.95 -13.70
CA PHE A 232 17.80 43.07 -15.05
C PHE A 232 16.45 43.78 -15.08
N ARG A 233 16.26 44.74 -15.99
CA ARG A 233 15.02 45.51 -16.18
C ARG A 233 14.58 45.49 -17.62
N ASP A 234 13.27 45.51 -17.83
CA ASP A 234 12.68 45.67 -19.16
C ASP A 234 12.86 47.13 -19.60
N CYS A 235 13.72 47.32 -20.60
CA CYS A 235 14.02 48.59 -21.25
C CYS A 235 13.49 48.54 -22.69
N ASP A 236 12.22 48.92 -22.85
CA ASP A 236 11.52 48.98 -24.14
C ASP A 236 11.51 47.64 -24.91
N GLY A 237 11.30 46.52 -24.20
CA GLY A 237 11.24 45.17 -24.78
C GLY A 237 12.58 44.46 -24.85
N GLU A 238 13.64 45.05 -24.29
CA GLU A 238 14.95 44.44 -24.10
C GLU A 238 15.24 44.25 -22.61
N CYS A 239 15.72 43.06 -22.23
CA CYS A 239 16.08 42.81 -20.85
C CYS A 239 17.53 43.21 -20.58
N VAL A 240 17.73 44.30 -19.84
CA VAL A 240 19.03 44.96 -19.68
C VAL A 240 19.53 44.88 -18.25
N ASP A 241 20.82 44.57 -18.07
CA ASP A 241 21.51 44.63 -16.78
C ASP A 241 21.72 46.08 -16.35
N THR A 242 20.82 46.60 -15.53
CA THR A 242 20.94 47.97 -15.02
C THR A 242 22.02 48.14 -13.96
N ASP A 243 22.63 47.07 -13.44
CA ASP A 243 23.69 47.20 -12.46
C ASP A 243 25.07 47.43 -13.08
N ASN A 244 25.28 46.99 -14.33
CA ASN A 244 26.58 47.02 -14.99
C ASN A 244 26.57 47.59 -16.41
N ASP A 245 25.42 47.82 -17.05
CA ASP A 245 25.37 48.48 -18.34
C ASP A 245 25.58 50.00 -18.20
N VAL A 246 26.68 50.50 -18.77
CA VAL A 246 27.05 51.92 -18.73
C VAL A 246 26.00 52.82 -19.38
N LYS A 247 25.20 52.29 -20.30
CA LYS A 247 24.13 53.03 -21.01
C LYS A 247 22.78 52.98 -20.30
N ASN A 248 22.62 52.11 -19.30
CA ASN A 248 21.36 51.83 -18.62
C ASN A 248 21.57 51.72 -17.10
N CYS A 249 22.50 52.50 -16.54
CA CYS A 249 23.00 52.29 -15.19
C CYS A 249 21.99 52.74 -14.12
N GLY A 250 21.45 51.82 -13.34
CA GLY A 250 20.42 52.03 -12.32
C GLY A 250 19.01 52.21 -12.87
N ALA A 251 18.87 52.55 -14.16
CA ALA A 251 17.60 52.66 -14.87
C ALA A 251 17.82 52.65 -16.40
N CYS A 252 16.79 52.27 -17.15
CA CYS A 252 16.79 52.30 -18.61
C CYS A 252 17.15 53.71 -19.15
N GLY A 253 18.05 53.75 -20.14
CA GLY A 253 18.54 54.96 -20.78
C GLY A 253 19.47 55.84 -19.93
N ASN A 254 19.84 55.40 -18.71
CA ASN A 254 20.70 56.17 -17.82
C ASN A 254 22.18 56.02 -18.21
N ASP A 255 22.58 56.66 -19.30
CA ASP A 255 23.94 56.61 -19.84
C ASP A 255 24.94 57.44 -19.02
N CYS A 256 25.87 56.77 -18.37
CA CYS A 256 26.88 57.39 -17.52
C CYS A 256 27.75 58.42 -18.25
N ALA A 257 28.03 58.22 -19.54
CA ALA A 257 28.86 59.14 -20.31
C ALA A 257 28.12 60.48 -20.51
N THR A 258 26.82 60.39 -20.78
CA THR A 258 25.92 61.53 -20.93
C THR A 258 25.70 62.26 -19.59
N LEU A 259 25.48 61.51 -18.50
CA LEU A 259 25.24 62.09 -17.17
C LEU A 259 26.45 62.81 -16.57
N LEU A 260 27.63 62.20 -16.66
CA LEU A 260 28.85 62.73 -16.06
C LEU A 260 29.60 63.68 -17.00
N GLY A 261 29.30 63.67 -18.29
CA GLY A 261 30.03 64.43 -19.31
C GLY A 261 31.50 64.00 -19.40
N LEU A 262 31.81 62.75 -19.08
CA LEU A 262 33.17 62.20 -19.02
C LEU A 262 33.31 60.98 -19.96
N PRO A 263 34.48 60.80 -20.60
CA PRO A 263 34.73 59.69 -21.52
C PRO A 263 35.10 58.36 -20.83
N LEU A 264 35.57 58.39 -19.57
CA LEU A 264 35.85 57.20 -18.78
C LEU A 264 34.86 57.10 -17.62
N VAL A 265 33.87 56.24 -17.80
CA VAL A 265 32.79 56.00 -16.85
C VAL A 265 32.57 54.49 -16.71
N ALA A 266 32.09 54.08 -15.55
CA ALA A 266 31.69 52.71 -15.27
C ALA A 266 30.33 52.71 -14.59
N CYS A 267 29.58 51.62 -14.78
CA CYS A 267 28.41 51.31 -13.97
C CYS A 267 28.79 50.23 -12.96
N ASN A 268 28.49 50.45 -11.69
CA ASN A 268 28.69 49.44 -10.66
C ASN A 268 27.51 49.45 -9.70
N SER A 269 26.78 48.33 -9.64
CA SER A 269 25.60 48.17 -8.79
C SER A 269 24.59 49.31 -8.98
N GLY A 270 24.36 49.68 -10.25
CA GLY A 270 23.40 50.71 -10.65
C GLY A 270 23.86 52.15 -10.45
N ASN A 271 25.15 52.36 -10.12
CA ASN A 271 25.70 53.69 -9.89
C ASN A 271 26.78 54.04 -10.91
N CYS A 272 26.62 55.18 -11.57
CA CYS A 272 27.65 55.74 -12.45
C CYS A 272 28.84 56.27 -11.64
N GLY A 273 30.03 55.80 -11.98
CA GLY A 273 31.29 56.23 -11.41
C GLY A 273 32.34 56.51 -12.49
N ARG A 274 33.53 56.96 -12.06
CA ARG A 274 34.70 57.01 -12.96
C ARG A 274 35.24 55.59 -13.15
N GLY A 275 35.57 55.27 -14.40
CA GLY A 275 36.21 54.03 -14.81
C GLY A 275 37.73 54.07 -14.68
#